data_AF-A0A653C4J1-F1
#
_entry.id   AF-A0A653C4J1-F1
#
_cell.length_a   1.000
_cell.length_b   1.000
_cell.length_c   1.000
_cell.angle_alpha   90.00
_cell.angle_beta   90.00
_cell.angle_gamma   90.00
#
_symmetry.space_group_name_H-M   'P 1'
#
loop_
_entity.id
_entity.type
_entity.pdbx_description
1 polymer ?
#
loop_
_entity_poly.entity_id
_entity_poly.type
_entity_poly.pdbx_seq_one_letter_code
_entity_poly.pdbx_strand_id
1 'polypeptide(L)'
;MWTSNDSSRSRNFPESTLRVHSNQTSLTDKTDFPTKEWVERVVIFKPPPGVKGAKLTSKTLGSVDLETSYTSENKALVIRKPGVNIREPFSIKLY
;
A
#
# COMPACT_ATOMS: atom_id res chain seq x y z
N MET A 1 13.29 73.78 -38.78
CA MET A 1 14.33 72.84 -38.32
C MET A 1 14.32 72.84 -36.80
N TRP A 2 13.51 71.98 -36.18
CA TRP A 2 13.40 71.82 -34.72
C TRP A 2 13.56 70.33 -34.42
N THR A 3 14.43 70.03 -33.46
CA THR A 3 14.87 68.68 -33.07
C THR A 3 14.11 68.18 -31.85
N SER A 4 13.84 66.88 -31.87
CA SER A 4 13.91 65.91 -30.78
C SER A 4 13.19 66.18 -29.46
N ASN A 5 12.25 65.30 -29.12
CA ASN A 5 12.35 64.47 -27.91
C ASN A 5 11.26 63.40 -27.94
N ASP A 6 11.64 62.12 -28.03
CA ASP A 6 10.83 61.07 -27.41
C ASP A 6 11.71 60.17 -26.58
N SER A 7 11.51 60.34 -25.27
CA SER A 7 12.01 59.61 -24.14
C SER A 7 11.79 58.10 -24.24
N SER A 8 12.89 57.36 -24.14
CA SER A 8 13.03 56.12 -23.36
C SER A 8 11.73 55.46 -22.87
N ARG A 9 11.20 54.51 -23.64
CA ARG A 9 10.29 53.47 -23.13
C ARG A 9 11.04 52.14 -23.03
N SER A 10 11.78 51.94 -21.94
CA SER A 10 12.12 50.58 -21.52
C SER A 10 10.83 49.91 -21.05
N ARG A 11 10.30 49.00 -21.88
CA ARG A 11 9.19 48.15 -21.44
C ARG A 11 9.74 47.19 -20.39
N ASN A 12 9.45 47.47 -19.12
CA ASN A 12 9.66 46.52 -18.03
C ASN A 12 8.70 45.35 -18.26
N PHE A 13 9.22 44.24 -18.76
CA PHE A 13 8.48 42.98 -18.77
C PHE A 13 8.49 42.44 -17.33
N PRO A 14 7.33 42.23 -16.70
CA PRO A 14 7.30 41.61 -15.39
C PRO A 14 7.85 40.19 -15.54
N GLU A 15 8.89 39.88 -14.77
CA GLU A 15 9.48 38.55 -14.71
C GLU A 15 8.40 37.56 -14.26
N SER A 16 7.94 36.71 -15.17
CA SER A 16 6.98 35.67 -14.83
C SER A 16 7.72 34.56 -14.09
N THR A 17 7.77 34.64 -12.76
CA THR A 17 8.25 33.52 -11.94
C THR A 17 7.27 32.35 -12.05
N LEU A 18 7.68 31.27 -12.71
CA LEU A 18 6.95 30.00 -12.71
C LEU A 18 7.02 29.37 -11.31
N ARG A 19 5.94 29.49 -10.53
CA ARG A 19 5.78 28.72 -9.30
C ARG A 19 5.36 27.30 -9.65
N VAL A 20 6.31 26.38 -9.65
CA VAL A 20 6.03 24.94 -9.66
C VAL A 20 5.27 24.61 -8.38
N HIS A 21 3.98 24.37 -8.49
CA HIS A 21 3.20 23.77 -7.41
C HIS A 21 3.50 22.26 -7.48
N SER A 22 4.38 21.78 -6.59
CA SER A 22 4.48 20.34 -6.37
C SER A 22 3.13 19.90 -5.78
N ASN A 23 2.30 19.26 -6.59
CA ASN A 23 1.18 18.48 -6.09
C ASN A 23 1.76 17.23 -5.43
N GLN A 24 2.33 17.40 -4.24
CA GLN A 24 2.68 16.29 -3.38
C GLN A 24 1.36 15.77 -2.81
N THR A 25 0.78 14.78 -3.47
CA THR A 25 -0.20 13.91 -2.85
C THR A 25 0.51 13.20 -1.70
N SER A 26 0.38 13.74 -0.49
CA SER A 26 0.72 12.98 0.71
C SER A 26 -0.26 11.81 0.74
N LEU A 27 0.19 10.63 0.27
CA LEU A 27 -0.48 9.39 0.60
C LEU A 27 -0.57 9.41 2.12
N THR A 28 -1.80 9.51 2.62
CA THR A 28 -2.03 9.64 4.04
C THR A 28 -1.65 8.30 4.65
N ASP A 29 -0.49 8.24 5.30
CA ASP A 29 0.04 7.07 6.02
C ASP A 29 -0.73 6.84 7.33
N LYS A 30 -2.07 6.94 7.26
CA LYS A 30 -2.97 6.54 8.34
C LYS A 30 -3.39 5.12 8.01
N THR A 31 -2.54 4.16 8.33
CA THR A 31 -2.87 2.72 8.24
C THR A 31 -3.77 2.25 9.39
N ASP A 32 -4.16 3.15 10.29
CA ASP A 32 -4.95 2.87 11.49
C ASP A 32 -6.44 3.24 11.34
N PHE A 33 -7.05 2.89 10.20
CA PHE A 33 -8.49 3.07 10.05
C PHE A 33 -9.25 2.03 10.90
N PRO A 34 -10.20 2.45 11.76
CA PRO A 34 -10.97 1.51 12.57
C PRO A 34 -11.82 0.62 11.66
N THR A 35 -11.67 -0.70 11.80
CA THR A 35 -12.37 -1.68 10.98
C THR A 35 -12.68 -2.95 11.76
N LYS A 36 -13.82 -3.56 11.43
CA LYS A 36 -14.20 -4.90 11.92
C LYS A 36 -13.83 -6.00 10.93
N GLU A 37 -13.27 -5.64 9.78
CA GLU A 37 -12.91 -6.58 8.73
C GLU A 37 -11.70 -7.44 9.13
N TRP A 38 -11.69 -8.66 8.63
CA TRP A 38 -10.73 -9.69 9.00
C TRP A 38 -10.34 -10.55 7.80
N VAL A 39 -9.19 -11.24 7.90
CA VAL A 39 -8.70 -12.12 6.84
C VAL A 39 -9.41 -13.47 6.91
N GLU A 40 -10.32 -13.71 5.96
CA GLU A 40 -11.08 -14.96 5.88
C GLU A 40 -10.28 -16.14 5.31
N ARG A 41 -9.47 -15.88 4.29
CA ARG A 41 -8.81 -16.94 3.52
C ARG A 41 -7.55 -16.42 2.87
N VAL A 42 -6.51 -17.25 2.87
CA VAL A 42 -5.28 -17.02 2.10
C VAL A 42 -5.13 -18.16 1.10
N VAL A 43 -4.90 -17.83 -0.17
CA VAL A 43 -4.66 -18.80 -1.24
C VAL A 43 -3.29 -18.55 -1.82
N ILE A 44 -2.42 -19.56 -1.74
CA ILE A 44 -1.04 -19.49 -2.19
C ILE A 44 -0.91 -20.37 -3.43
N PHE A 45 -0.70 -19.76 -4.58
CA PHE A 45 -0.42 -20.48 -5.82
C PHE A 45 1.03 -20.96 -5.85
N LYS A 46 1.25 -22.17 -6.38
CA LYS A 46 2.58 -22.81 -6.44
C LYS A 46 3.32 -22.73 -5.09
N PRO A 47 2.71 -23.23 -3.99
CA PRO A 47 3.35 -23.22 -2.69
C PRO A 47 4.64 -24.07 -2.73
N PRO A 48 5.59 -23.85 -1.80
CA PRO A 48 6.73 -24.73 -1.64
C PRO A 48 6.29 -26.20 -1.48
N PRO A 49 7.07 -27.17 -1.98
CA PRO A 49 6.75 -28.58 -1.78
C PRO A 49 6.83 -28.95 -0.30
N GLY A 50 5.96 -29.86 0.14
CA GLY A 50 6.03 -30.45 1.48
C GLY A 50 5.43 -29.61 2.60
N VAL A 51 4.64 -28.58 2.31
CA VAL A 51 3.88 -27.84 3.34
C VAL A 51 2.84 -28.77 3.97
N LYS A 52 2.92 -28.91 5.29
CA LYS A 52 2.03 -29.72 6.14
C LYS A 52 1.01 -28.86 6.87
N GLY A 53 1.31 -27.59 7.10
CA GLY A 53 0.42 -26.68 7.81
C GLY A 53 0.86 -25.23 7.74
N ALA A 54 0.12 -24.38 8.44
CA ALA A 54 0.42 -22.97 8.58
C ALA A 54 0.19 -22.53 10.03
N LYS A 55 1.02 -21.61 10.51
CA LYS A 55 0.91 -21.01 11.83
C LYS A 55 0.81 -19.49 11.72
N LEU A 56 -0.27 -18.94 12.25
CA LEU A 56 -0.44 -17.49 12.38
C LEU A 56 0.23 -17.00 13.66
N THR A 57 0.83 -15.81 13.61
CA THR A 57 1.24 -15.08 14.81
C THR A 57 0.82 -13.62 14.70
N SER A 58 0.08 -13.15 15.69
CA SER A 58 -0.36 -11.76 15.82
C SER A 58 -0.41 -11.35 17.30
N LYS A 59 -0.54 -10.05 17.57
CA LYS A 59 -0.62 -9.51 18.94
C LYS A 59 -1.89 -9.96 19.67
N THR A 60 -3.04 -9.93 19.00
CA THR A 60 -4.35 -10.22 19.61
C THR A 60 -4.63 -11.72 19.67
N LEU A 61 -4.26 -12.49 18.65
CA LEU A 61 -4.54 -13.92 18.57
C LEU A 61 -3.41 -14.79 19.14
N GLY A 62 -2.23 -14.22 19.41
CA GLY A 62 -1.05 -15.00 19.80
C GLY A 62 -0.58 -15.86 18.64
N SER A 63 -0.17 -17.10 18.93
CA SER A 63 0.23 -18.09 17.92
C SER A 63 -0.84 -19.16 17.76
N VAL A 64 -1.35 -19.33 16.54
CA VAL A 64 -2.48 -20.23 16.23
C VAL A 64 -2.12 -21.10 15.04
N ASP A 65 -2.29 -22.42 15.17
CA ASP A 65 -2.21 -23.34 14.03
C ASP A 65 -3.47 -23.21 13.16
N LEU A 66 -3.28 -23.08 11.85
CA LEU A 66 -4.34 -22.87 10.88
C LEU A 66 -4.60 -24.14 10.08
N GLU A 67 -5.87 -24.36 9.74
CA GLU A 67 -6.27 -25.42 8.82
C GLU A 67 -5.80 -25.10 7.40
N THR A 68 -5.14 -26.07 6.77
CA THR A 68 -4.67 -25.96 5.39
C THR A 68 -5.16 -27.12 4.54
N SER A 69 -5.55 -26.81 3.30
CA SER A 69 -5.98 -27.81 2.31
C SER A 69 -5.43 -27.46 0.94
N TYR A 70 -5.08 -28.46 0.13
CA TYR A 70 -4.74 -28.25 -1.27
C TYR A 70 -6.00 -28.27 -2.15
N THR A 71 -5.99 -27.51 -3.25
CA THR A 71 -7.03 -27.63 -4.29
C THR A 71 -6.93 -28.98 -5.01
N SER A 72 -7.99 -29.37 -5.75
CA SER A 72 -8.11 -30.69 -6.40
C SER A 72 -6.96 -31.06 -7.36
N GLU A 73 -6.15 -30.08 -7.77
CA GLU A 73 -4.98 -30.28 -8.64
C GLU A 73 -3.65 -29.95 -7.93
N ASN A 74 -3.66 -29.76 -6.61
CA ASN A 74 -2.53 -29.32 -5.79
C ASN A 74 -1.83 -28.04 -6.29
N LYS A 75 -2.50 -27.25 -7.14
CA LYS A 75 -1.96 -26.00 -7.73
C LYS A 75 -1.91 -24.86 -6.72
N ALA A 76 -2.73 -24.93 -5.67
CA ALA A 76 -2.79 -23.92 -4.64
C ALA A 76 -2.99 -24.53 -3.24
N LEU A 77 -2.34 -23.91 -2.26
CA LEU A 77 -2.57 -24.13 -0.83
C LEU A 77 -3.61 -23.11 -0.35
N VAL A 78 -4.68 -23.61 0.26
CA VAL A 78 -5.73 -22.80 0.88
C VAL A 78 -5.54 -22.86 2.38
N ILE A 79 -5.39 -21.70 3.01
CA ILE A 79 -5.34 -21.52 4.46
C ILE A 79 -6.69 -20.95 4.88
N ARG A 80 -7.42 -21.68 5.73
CA ARG A 80 -8.80 -21.33 6.11
C ARG A 80 -8.86 -20.57 7.42
N LYS A 81 -9.71 -19.54 7.45
CA LYS A 81 -10.07 -18.73 8.62
C LYS A 81 -8.87 -18.24 9.47
N PRO A 82 -7.90 -17.49 8.89
CA PRO A 82 -6.89 -16.82 9.71
C PRO A 82 -7.48 -15.96 10.84
N GLY A 83 -8.63 -15.30 10.62
CA GLY A 83 -9.37 -14.64 11.71
C GLY A 83 -8.77 -13.32 12.19
N VAL A 84 -7.58 -12.97 11.73
CA VAL A 84 -6.88 -11.75 12.14
C VAL A 84 -7.51 -10.51 11.53
N ASN A 85 -7.66 -9.46 12.34
CA ASN A 85 -8.15 -8.16 11.89
C ASN A 85 -7.15 -7.55 10.90
N ILE A 86 -7.63 -7.00 9.78
CA ILE A 86 -6.75 -6.49 8.71
C ILE A 86 -5.89 -5.29 9.12
N ARG A 87 -6.26 -4.60 10.21
CA ARG A 87 -5.51 -3.47 10.79
C ARG A 87 -4.30 -3.93 11.61
N GLU A 88 -4.30 -5.18 12.05
CA GLU A 88 -3.28 -5.70 12.94
C GLU A 88 -2.13 -6.32 12.14
N PRO A 89 -0.86 -6.01 12.45
CA PRO A 89 0.26 -6.73 11.89
C PRO A 89 0.22 -8.21 12.28
N PHE A 90 0.42 -9.10 11.31
CA PHE A 90 0.48 -10.54 11.54
C PHE A 90 1.47 -11.22 10.59
N SER A 91 1.84 -12.44 10.94
CA SER A 91 2.64 -13.32 10.09
C SER A 91 1.98 -14.68 9.97
N ILE A 92 2.13 -15.33 8.80
CA ILE A 92 1.73 -16.71 8.57
C ILE A 92 2.97 -17.47 8.12
N LYS A 93 3.39 -18.46 8.91
CA LYS A 93 4.53 -19.33 8.60
C LYS A 93 4.04 -20.69 8.12
N LEU A 94 4.51 -21.11 6.95
CA LEU A 94 4.29 -22.46 6.43
C LEU A 94 5.35 -23.41 7.01
N TYR A 95 4.97 -24.64 7.31
CA TYR A 95 5.87 -25.70 7.81
C TYR A 95 5.46 -27.09 7.31
#